data_AF-A0A0W1SLI1-F1
#
_entry.id   AF-A0A0W1SLI1-F1
#
_cell.length_a   1.000
_cell.length_b   1.000
_cell.length_c   1.000
_cell.angle_alpha   90.00
_cell.angle_beta   90.00
_cell.angle_gamma   90.00
#
_symmetry.space_group_name_H-M   'P 1'
#
loop_
_entity.id
_entity.type
_entity.pdbx_description
1 polymer ?
#
loop_
_entity_poly.entity_id
_entity_poly.type
_entity_poly.pdbx_seq_one_letter_code
_entity_poly.pdbx_strand_id
1 'polypeptide(L)'
;MTDSDETTTDDTATVDEETDADTFRVGIQVTETELRFVVNVPSDIDSGWTDPEAFQRLVERITWETLDQERVLRTIATEAPEGETVFLGTVTLRPDETLVDHTLRPPSFDEA
;
A
#
# COMPACT_ATOMS: atom_id res chain seq x y z
N MET A 1 58.44 10.86 -9.47
CA MET A 1 57.57 10.08 -8.57
C MET A 1 56.41 10.99 -8.25
N THR A 2 55.31 10.86 -9.00
CA THR A 2 54.06 11.60 -8.73
C THR A 2 53.26 10.73 -7.78
N ASP A 3 52.89 11.35 -6.67
CA ASP A 3 52.06 10.80 -5.60
C ASP A 3 50.70 10.38 -6.16
N SER A 4 50.30 9.15 -5.85
CA SER A 4 49.01 8.57 -6.21
C SER A 4 47.93 9.26 -5.39
N ASP A 5 47.22 10.21 -5.99
CA ASP A 5 46.00 10.75 -5.41
C ASP A 5 44.94 9.65 -5.37
N GLU A 6 44.70 9.22 -4.14
CA GLU A 6 43.63 8.38 -3.68
C GLU A 6 42.30 9.13 -3.82
N THR A 7 41.51 8.80 -4.84
CA THR A 7 40.06 8.81 -4.71
C THR A 7 39.53 7.50 -5.25
N THR A 8 39.59 6.51 -4.36
CA THR A 8 38.64 5.41 -4.23
C THR A 8 37.28 5.80 -4.83
N THR A 9 37.06 5.34 -6.06
CA THR A 9 35.74 5.16 -6.62
C THR A 9 35.18 3.94 -5.89
N ASP A 10 34.66 4.14 -4.69
CA ASP A 10 33.91 3.11 -3.96
C ASP A 10 32.48 3.62 -3.79
N ASP A 11 31.60 2.75 -4.25
CA ASP A 11 30.20 2.64 -3.87
C ASP A 11 29.29 3.79 -4.32
N THR A 12 28.65 3.72 -5.49
CA THR A 12 27.35 3.03 -5.64
C THR A 12 26.45 3.04 -4.40
N ALA A 13 26.33 4.16 -3.70
CA ALA A 13 25.02 4.49 -3.14
C ALA A 13 24.15 4.95 -4.31
N THR A 14 23.43 3.99 -4.88
CA THR A 14 22.24 4.21 -5.70
C THR A 14 21.51 5.43 -5.17
N VAL A 15 21.58 6.54 -5.93
CA VAL A 15 20.50 7.52 -5.81
C VAL A 15 19.33 6.76 -6.43
N ASP A 16 18.50 6.24 -5.54
CA ASP A 16 17.27 5.50 -5.73
C ASP A 16 16.28 6.31 -6.60
N GLU A 17 16.66 6.64 -7.84
CA GLU A 17 15.84 7.32 -8.86
C GLU A 17 14.83 6.34 -9.52
N GLU A 18 14.75 5.10 -9.01
CA GLU A 18 13.71 4.10 -9.34
C GLU A 18 12.55 4.08 -8.32
N THR A 19 12.55 4.98 -7.33
CA THR A 19 11.92 4.73 -6.01
C THR A 19 10.96 5.82 -5.51
N ASP A 20 10.39 6.65 -6.39
CA ASP A 20 9.25 7.53 -6.04
C ASP A 20 7.93 6.73 -5.87
N ALA A 21 7.99 5.46 -5.49
CA ALA A 21 6.82 4.60 -5.35
C ALA A 21 6.60 4.30 -3.87
N ASP A 22 5.51 4.84 -3.36
CA ASP A 22 5.09 4.73 -1.98
C ASP A 22 4.27 3.47 -1.76
N THR A 23 4.55 2.74 -0.69
CA THR A 23 3.78 1.54 -0.34
C THR A 23 2.72 1.84 0.70
N PHE A 24 1.46 1.74 0.29
CA PHE A 24 0.28 1.96 1.10
C PHE A 24 -0.33 0.64 1.53
N ARG A 25 -0.66 0.52 2.81
CA ARG A 25 -1.35 -0.67 3.31
C ARG A 25 -2.85 -0.44 3.23
N VAL A 26 -3.59 -1.37 2.66
CA VAL A 26 -5.05 -1.28 2.54
C VAL A 26 -5.73 -2.33 3.39
N GLY A 27 -6.90 -1.99 3.89
CA GLY A 27 -7.71 -2.87 4.72
C GLY A 27 -9.16 -2.43 4.82
N ILE A 28 -9.96 -3.28 5.44
CA ILE A 28 -11.32 -2.97 5.83
C ILE A 28 -11.37 -2.89 7.34
N GLN A 29 -11.76 -1.73 7.86
CA GLN A 29 -12.12 -1.58 9.25
C GLN A 29 -13.55 -2.08 9.44
N VAL A 30 -13.71 -3.06 10.31
CA VAL A 30 -15.02 -3.55 10.75
C VAL A 30 -15.42 -2.70 11.94
N THR A 31 -16.46 -1.88 11.79
CA THR A 31 -17.08 -1.19 12.92
C THR A 31 -18.27 -2.00 13.43
N GLU A 32 -18.82 -1.60 14.58
CA GLU A 32 -20.00 -2.23 15.18
C GLU A 32 -21.21 -2.27 14.23
N THR A 33 -21.26 -1.37 13.24
CA THR A 33 -22.42 -1.20 12.36
C THR A 33 -22.11 -1.37 10.87
N GLU A 34 -20.85 -1.17 10.44
CA GLU A 34 -20.52 -1.02 9.02
C GLU A 34 -19.08 -1.47 8.69
N LEU A 35 -18.83 -1.76 7.41
CA LEU A 35 -17.51 -2.04 6.88
C LEU A 35 -16.96 -0.79 6.18
N ARG A 36 -15.77 -0.32 6.59
CA ARG A 36 -15.14 0.89 6.03
C ARG A 36 -13.81 0.54 5.37
N PHE A 37 -13.65 0.94 4.11
CA PHE A 37 -12.35 0.86 3.45
C PHE A 37 -11.39 1.88 4.07
N VAL A 38 -10.23 1.41 4.52
CA VAL A 38 -9.20 2.23 5.15
C VAL A 38 -7.86 1.99 4.46
N VAL A 39 -7.16 3.08 4.21
CA VAL A 39 -5.77 3.06 3.72
C VAL A 39 -4.91 3.54 4.87
N ASN A 40 -4.04 2.66 5.36
CA ASN A 40 -3.03 3.00 6.35
C ASN A 40 -1.79 3.48 5.60
N VAL A 41 -1.53 4.79 5.75
CA VAL A 41 -0.38 5.47 5.18
C VAL A 41 0.73 5.46 6.25
N PRO A 42 1.89 4.83 6.00
CA PRO A 42 3.01 4.92 6.93
C PRO A 42 3.47 6.37 7.04
N SER A 43 3.93 6.78 8.23
CA SER A 43 4.30 8.18 8.49
C SER A 43 5.57 8.66 7.79
N ASP A 44 6.28 7.75 7.11
CA ASP A 44 7.54 7.98 6.40
C ASP A 44 7.34 8.28 4.90
N ILE A 45 6.09 8.51 4.48
CA ILE A 45 5.73 8.74 3.08
C ILE A 45 6.10 10.16 2.67
N ASP A 46 6.86 10.28 1.60
CA ASP A 46 7.14 11.56 0.96
C ASP A 46 5.81 12.17 0.49
N SER A 47 5.52 13.40 0.94
CA SER A 47 4.20 14.04 0.85
C SER A 47 3.77 14.45 -0.58
N GLY A 48 4.19 13.72 -1.62
CA GLY A 48 3.87 13.97 -3.02
C GLY A 48 2.38 13.83 -3.36
N TRP A 49 1.61 13.15 -2.51
CA TRP A 49 0.16 12.98 -2.65
C TRP A 49 -0.59 14.23 -2.22
N THR A 50 -0.74 15.16 -3.17
CA THR A 50 -1.35 16.48 -2.96
C THR A 50 -2.88 16.40 -2.76
N ASP A 51 -3.53 15.37 -3.33
CA ASP A 51 -4.98 15.20 -3.32
C ASP A 51 -5.42 13.92 -2.60
N PRO A 52 -5.76 13.98 -1.29
CA PRO A 52 -6.11 12.80 -0.51
C PRO A 52 -7.38 12.11 -1.02
N GLU A 53 -8.37 12.87 -1.52
CA GLU A 53 -9.61 12.29 -2.07
C GLU A 53 -9.41 11.61 -3.43
N ALA A 54 -8.48 12.11 -4.26
CA ALA A 54 -8.14 11.48 -5.54
C ALA A 54 -7.38 10.17 -5.28
N PHE A 55 -6.38 10.24 -4.40
CA PHE A 55 -5.63 9.08 -3.93
C PHE A 55 -6.53 7.98 -3.35
N GLN A 56 -7.43 8.33 -2.42
CA GLN A 56 -8.33 7.35 -1.80
C GLN A 56 -9.19 6.64 -2.84
N ARG A 57 -9.79 7.38 -3.77
CA ARG A 57 -10.61 6.80 -4.86
C ARG A 57 -9.78 5.93 -5.80
N LEU A 58 -8.54 6.33 -6.11
CA LEU A 58 -7.64 5.57 -6.96
C LEU A 58 -7.27 4.23 -6.31
N VAL A 59 -6.81 4.26 -5.06
CA VAL A 59 -6.44 3.07 -4.29
C VAL A 59 -7.63 2.13 -4.14
N GLU A 60 -8.79 2.68 -3.79
CA GLU A 60 -10.03 1.92 -3.69
C GLU A 60 -10.37 1.25 -5.02
N ARG A 61 -10.34 2.00 -6.12
CA ARG A 61 -10.59 1.45 -7.45
C ARG A 61 -9.62 0.32 -7.80
N ILE A 62 -8.31 0.54 -7.67
CA ILE A 62 -7.29 -0.48 -7.97
C ILE A 62 -7.48 -1.73 -7.09
N THR A 63 -7.83 -1.53 -5.82
CA THR A 63 -8.09 -2.62 -4.90
C THR A 63 -9.28 -3.45 -5.37
N TRP A 64 -10.37 -2.82 -5.79
CA TRP A 64 -11.56 -3.51 -6.32
C TRP A 64 -11.44 -3.99 -7.76
N GLU A 65 -10.53 -3.46 -8.55
CA GLU A 65 -10.15 -4.03 -9.85
C GLU A 65 -9.33 -5.33 -9.68
N THR A 66 -8.56 -5.42 -8.59
CA THR A 66 -7.73 -6.59 -8.27
C THR A 66 -8.49 -7.64 -7.46
N LEU A 67 -9.34 -7.20 -6.53
CA LEU A 67 -10.12 -8.04 -5.61
C LEU A 67 -11.61 -7.84 -5.84
N ASP A 68 -12.40 -8.91 -5.72
CA ASP A 68 -13.85 -8.81 -5.81
C ASP A 68 -14.43 -8.18 -4.53
N GLN A 69 -14.92 -6.94 -4.65
CA GLN A 69 -15.42 -6.14 -3.54
C GLN A 69 -16.55 -6.86 -2.78
N GLU A 70 -17.52 -7.45 -3.47
CA GLU A 70 -18.66 -8.11 -2.83
C GLU A 70 -18.21 -9.35 -2.06
N ARG A 71 -17.33 -10.18 -2.66
CA ARG A 71 -16.72 -11.32 -1.98
C ARG A 71 -15.97 -10.91 -0.74
N VAL A 72 -15.08 -9.92 -0.84
CA VAL A 72 -14.24 -9.46 0.28
C VAL A 72 -15.12 -8.95 1.42
N LEU A 73 -16.06 -8.03 1.13
CA LEU A 73 -16.95 -7.48 2.15
C LEU A 73 -17.84 -8.55 2.78
N ARG A 74 -18.37 -9.49 1.99
CA ARG A 74 -19.18 -10.59 2.52
C ARG A 74 -18.38 -11.51 3.44
N THR A 75 -17.17 -11.87 3.04
CA THR A 75 -16.26 -12.70 3.85
C THR A 75 -15.94 -12.01 5.17
N ILE A 76 -15.58 -10.73 5.12
CA ILE A 76 -15.30 -9.94 6.33
C ILE A 76 -16.54 -9.80 7.22
N ALA A 77 -17.71 -9.50 6.65
CA ALA A 77 -18.95 -9.40 7.41
C ALA A 77 -19.35 -10.73 8.09
N THR A 78 -18.90 -11.86 7.55
CA THR A 78 -19.26 -13.19 8.06
C THR A 78 -18.26 -13.68 9.11
N GLU A 79 -16.97 -13.38 8.92
CA GLU A 79 -15.88 -14.02 9.66
C GLU A 79 -15.07 -13.07 10.55
N ALA A 80 -15.02 -11.77 10.22
CA ALA A 80 -14.20 -10.82 10.96
C ALA A 80 -14.92 -10.29 12.21
N PRO A 81 -14.24 -10.20 13.36
CA PRO A 81 -14.80 -9.61 14.56
C PRO A 81 -14.97 -8.09 14.41
N GLU A 82 -16.03 -7.56 15.04
CA GLU A 82 -16.27 -6.13 15.12
C GLU A 82 -15.16 -5.40 15.90
N GLY A 83 -14.78 -4.22 15.41
CA GLY A 83 -13.69 -3.41 15.98
C GLY A 83 -12.30 -3.76 15.44
N GLU A 84 -12.17 -4.76 14.55
CA GLU A 84 -10.90 -5.15 13.96
C GLU A 84 -10.70 -4.56 12.55
N THR A 85 -9.43 -4.39 12.16
CA THR A 85 -9.06 -4.00 10.80
C THR A 85 -8.49 -5.20 10.06
N VAL A 86 -9.24 -5.69 9.08
CA VAL A 86 -8.81 -6.78 8.21
C VAL A 86 -7.90 -6.21 7.12
N PHE A 87 -6.64 -6.60 7.16
CA PHE A 87 -5.67 -6.18 6.15
C PHE A 87 -5.83 -6.98 4.86
N LEU A 88 -5.99 -6.28 3.74
CA LEU A 88 -6.11 -6.87 2.40
C LEU A 88 -4.75 -6.94 1.68
N GLY A 89 -3.75 -6.20 2.17
CA GLY A 89 -2.38 -6.21 1.63
C GLY A 89 -1.81 -4.81 1.49
N THR A 90 -0.87 -4.67 0.56
CA THR A 90 -0.26 -3.37 0.22
C THR A 90 -0.37 -3.09 -1.28
N VAL A 91 -0.42 -1.81 -1.61
CA VAL A 91 -0.30 -1.29 -2.98
C VAL A 91 0.87 -0.34 -3.02
N THR A 92 1.70 -0.46 -4.04
CA THR A 92 2.86 0.41 -4.28
C THR A 92 2.54 1.30 -5.45
N LEU A 93 2.39 2.59 -5.17
CA LEU A 93 1.90 3.60 -6.11
C LEU A 93 2.87 4.76 -6.20
N ARG A 94 3.04 5.30 -7.40
CA ARG A 94 3.72 6.58 -7.64
C ARG A 94 2.76 7.75 -7.43
N PRO A 95 3.25 8.94 -7.04
CA PRO A 95 2.44 10.15 -6.89
C PRO A 95 1.79 10.62 -8.21
N ASP A 96 2.26 10.13 -9.36
CA ASP A 96 1.63 10.26 -10.68
C ASP A 96 0.48 9.25 -10.90
N GLU A 97 -0.12 8.72 -9.83
CA GLU A 97 -1.25 7.77 -9.87
C GLU A 97 -0.94 6.41 -10.55
N THR A 98 0.34 6.12 -10.79
CA THR A 98 0.77 4.90 -11.48
C THR A 98 1.01 3.76 -10.50
N LEU A 99 0.33 2.62 -10.71
CA LEU A 99 0.55 1.38 -9.96
C LEU A 99 1.83 0.69 -10.39
N VAL A 100 2.74 0.49 -9.44
CA VAL A 100 4.02 -0.18 -9.66
C VAL A 100 3.94 -1.63 -9.22
N ASP A 101 3.41 -1.89 -8.02
CA ASP A 101 3.31 -3.23 -7.45
C ASP A 101 2.09 -3.36 -6.52
N HIS A 102 1.63 -4.58 -6.26
CA HIS A 102 0.61 -4.85 -5.26
C HIS A 102 0.75 -6.26 -4.67
N THR A 103 0.48 -6.39 -3.38
CA THR A 103 0.42 -7.68 -2.66
C THR A 103 -1.00 -8.05 -2.23
N LEU A 104 -2.00 -7.38 -2.83
CA LEU A 104 -3.41 -7.53 -2.53
C LEU A 104 -3.86 -8.99 -2.61
N ARG A 105 -4.46 -9.47 -1.53
CA ARG A 105 -5.06 -10.80 -1.45
C ARG A 105 -6.41 -10.75 -0.73
N PRO A 106 -7.35 -11.61 -1.12
CA PRO A 106 -8.60 -11.74 -0.38
C PRO A 106 -8.30 -12.20 1.05
N PRO A 107 -9.05 -11.71 2.04
CA PRO A 107 -8.87 -12.14 3.40
C PRO A 107 -9.19 -13.64 3.47
N SER A 108 -8.21 -14.41 3.92
CA SER A 108 -8.33 -15.86 4.07
C SER A 108 -8.48 -16.14 5.55
N PHE A 109 -9.71 -16.23 6.02
CA PHE A 109 -10.04 -16.77 7.33
C PHE A 109 -10.12 -18.29 7.16
N ASP A 110 -8.97 -18.95 7.02
CA ASP A 110 -8.95 -20.42 6.95
C ASP A 110 -9.38 -20.94 8.34
N GLU A 111 -10.43 -21.76 8.40
CA GLU A 111 -11.04 -22.30 9.63
C GLU A 111 -9.96 -22.80 10.60
N ALA A 112 -9.82 -22.15 11.76
CA ALA A 112 -9.03 -22.62 12.88
C ALA A 112 -9.87 -23.48 13.84
#